data_AF-A4CTY6-F1
#
_entry.id   AF-A4CTY6-F1
#
_cell.length_a   1.000
_cell.length_b   1.000
_cell.length_c   1.000
_cell.angle_alpha   90.00
_cell.angle_beta   90.00
_cell.angle_gamma   90.00
#
_symmetry.space_group_name_H-M   'P 1'
#
loop_
_entity.id
_entity.type
_entity.pdbx_description
1 polymer ?
#
loop_
_entity_poly.entity_id
_entity_poly.type
_entity_poly.pdbx_seq_one_letter_code
_entity_poly.pdbx_strand_id
1 'polypeptide(L)' 'MILDYFKSDESLLVSELELRGIEALRAASERVRERYGFACTRTDEEASRLRQWISRYNSDDTVRVTGPLS' A
#
# COMPACT_ATOMS: atom_id res chain seq x y z
N MET A 1 -9.44 -5.25 -3.26
CA MET A 1 -9.75 -4.16 -2.31
C MET A 1 -8.56 -3.99 -1.37
N ILE A 2 -8.36 -2.83 -0.73
CA ILE A 2 -7.21 -2.63 0.19
C ILE A 2 -7.25 -3.61 1.39
N LEU A 3 -8.45 -4.05 1.78
CA LEU A 3 -8.69 -5.03 2.84
C LEU A 3 -8.18 -6.45 2.50
N ASP A 4 -7.87 -6.73 1.23
CA ASP A 4 -7.25 -8.00 0.83
C ASP A 4 -5.74 -8.01 1.16
N TYR A 5 -5.14 -6.83 1.37
CA TYR A 5 -3.72 -6.62 1.65
C TYR A 5 -3.45 -6.26 3.11
N PHE A 6 -4.39 -5.56 3.74
CA PHE A 6 -4.26 -5.11 5.12
C PHE A 6 -5.52 -5.40 5.95
N LYS A 7 -5.32 -6.01 7.11
CA LYS A 7 -6.35 -6.24 8.13
C LYS A 7 -6.22 -5.23 9.25
N SER A 8 -7.35 -4.73 9.74
CA SER A 8 -7.36 -3.88 10.94
C SER A 8 -6.69 -4.59 12.12
N ASP A 9 -5.97 -3.82 12.93
CA ASP A 9 -5.26 -4.25 14.13
C ASP A 9 -4.13 -5.25 13.92
N GLU A 10 -3.84 -5.63 12.66
CA GLU A 10 -2.67 -6.45 12.38
C GLU A 10 -1.39 -5.63 12.60
N SER A 11 -0.37 -6.32 13.09
CA SER A 11 0.99 -5.80 13.16
C SER A 11 1.84 -6.48 12.12
N LEU A 12 2.65 -5.70 11.43
CA LEU A 12 3.54 -6.18 10.39
C LEU A 12 4.84 -5.39 10.40
N LEU A 13 5.88 -5.96 9.80
CA LEU A 13 7.14 -5.25 9.61
C LEU A 13 6.97 -4.12 8.59
N VAL A 14 7.79 -3.08 8.71
CA VAL A 14 7.85 -2.00 7.72
C VAL A 14 8.18 -2.54 6.31
N SER A 15 9.05 -3.56 6.21
CA SER A 15 9.33 -4.25 4.95
C SER A 15 8.11 -4.95 4.35
N GLU A 16 7.27 -5.56 5.18
CA GLU A 16 6.00 -6.15 4.75
C GLU A 16 5.00 -5.07 4.33
N LEU A 17 5.00 -3.92 5.00
CA LEU A 17 4.13 -2.79 4.66
C LEU A 17 4.47 -2.27 3.27
N GLU A 18 5.76 -2.11 2.98
CA GLU A 18 6.22 -1.70 1.65
C GLU A 18 5.76 -2.70 0.60
N LEU A 19 6.05 -3.99 0.78
CA LEU A 19 5.72 -5.02 -0.18
C LEU A 19 4.21 -5.06 -0.49
N ARG A 20 3.39 -5.20 0.55
CA ARG A 20 1.93 -5.30 0.41
C ARG A 20 1.30 -4.00 -0.11
N GLY A 21 1.81 -2.85 0.32
CA GLY A 21 1.31 -1.54 -0.09
C GLY A 21 1.57 -1.25 -1.57
N ILE A 22 2.78 -1.56 -2.05
CA ILE A 22 3.12 -1.43 -3.47
C ILE A 22 2.30 -2.39 -4.33
N GLU A 23 2.10 -3.62 -3.86
CA GLU A 23 1.26 -4.60 -4.56
C GLU A 23 -0.20 -4.13 -4.66
N ALA A 24 -0.77 -3.61 -3.57
CA ALA A 24 -2.13 -3.08 -3.55
C ALA A 24 -2.32 -1.91 -4.53
N LEU A 25 -1.35 -0.99 -4.61
CA LEU A 25 -1.36 0.13 -5.54
C LEU A 25 -1.25 -0.34 -7.00
N ARG A 26 -0.36 -1.30 -7.27
CA ARG A 26 -0.24 -1.91 -8.60
C ARG A 26 -1.55 -2.54 -9.03
N ALA A 27 -2.14 -3.38 -8.18
CA ALA A 27 -3.42 -4.02 -8.46
C ALA A 27 -4.55 -3.00 -8.67
N ALA A 28 -4.52 -1.85 -7.99
CA ALA A 28 -5.45 -0.76 -8.23
C ALA A 28 -5.26 -0.11 -9.61
N SER A 29 -4.02 0.15 -10.01
CA SER A 29 -3.69 0.66 -11.35
C SER A 29 -4.17 -0.30 -12.44
N GLU A 30 -3.96 -1.59 -12.23
CA GLU A 30 -4.38 -2.64 -13.16
C GLU A 30 -5.89 -2.66 -13.38
N ARG A 31 -6.70 -2.54 -12.33
CA ARG A 31 -8.16 -2.42 -12.46
C ARG A 31 -8.59 -1.19 -13.27
N VAL A 32 -7.87 -0.08 -13.15
CA VAL A 32 -8.12 1.14 -13.95
C VAL A 32 -7.73 0.88 -15.41
N ARG A 33 -6.58 0.26 -15.64
CA ARG A 33 -6.09 -0.08 -16.98
C ARG A 33 -7.02 -1.03 -17.71
N GLU A 34 -7.51 -2.06 -17.05
CA GLU A 34 -8.50 -3.01 -17.61
C GLU A 34 -9.81 -2.31 -17.97
N ARG A 35 -10.24 -1.33 -17.16
CA ARG A 35 -11.53 -0.64 -17.36
C ARG A 35 -11.48 0.48 -18.40
N TYR A 36 -10.35 1.19 -18.48
CA TYR A 36 -10.25 2.44 -19.24
C TYR A 36 -9.12 2.44 -20.29
N GLY A 37 -8.25 1.43 -20.30
CA GLY A 37 -7.16 1.29 -21.27
C GLY A 37 -5.87 2.02 -20.92
N PHE A 38 -5.78 2.67 -19.75
CA PHE A 38 -4.59 3.41 -19.32
C PHE A 38 -4.26 3.19 -17.84
N ALA A 39 -2.96 3.24 -17.52
CA ALA A 39 -2.49 3.13 -16.15
C ALA A 39 -2.90 4.36 -15.31
N CYS A 40 -3.09 4.14 -14.01
CA CYS A 40 -3.45 5.20 -13.09
C CYS A 40 -2.21 5.92 -12.56
N THR A 41 -1.88 7.10 -13.09
CA THR A 41 -0.72 7.90 -12.63
C THR A 41 -0.77 8.21 -11.13
N ARG A 42 -1.97 8.33 -10.55
CA ARG A 42 -2.15 8.51 -9.11
C ARG A 42 -1.55 7.37 -8.29
N THR A 43 -1.66 6.12 -8.75
CA THR A 43 -1.09 4.98 -8.01
C THR A 43 0.43 5.01 -7.97
N ASP A 44 1.08 5.55 -9.01
CA ASP A 44 2.54 5.72 -9.05
C ASP A 44 3.00 6.85 -8.10
N GLU A 45 2.23 7.94 -8.04
CA GLU A 45 2.46 9.02 -7.08
C GLU A 45 2.34 8.53 -5.63
N GLU A 46 1.28 7.77 -5.32
CA GLU A 46 1.08 7.21 -3.98
C GLU A 46 2.16 6.16 -3.63
N ALA A 47 2.63 5.36 -4.60
CA ALA A 47 3.72 4.42 -4.39
C ALA A 47 5.03 5.15 -4.03
N SER A 48 5.29 6.27 -4.70
CA SER A 48 6.45 7.12 -4.42
C SER A 48 6.35 7.76 -3.03
N ARG A 49 5.15 8.25 -2.65
CA ARG A 49 4.89 8.79 -1.30
C ARG A 49 5.06 7.73 -0.21
N LEU A 50 4.55 6.52 -0.44
CA LEU A 50 4.68 5.39 0.49
C LEU A 50 6.15 5.09 0.75
N ARG A 51 6.97 4.94 -0.30
CA ARG A 51 8.41 4.69 -0.17
C ARG A 51 9.14 5.81 0.55
N GLN A 52 8.81 7.07 0.24
CA GLN A 52 9.39 8.23 0.94
C GLN A 52 8.99 8.26 2.41
N TRP A 53 7.81 7.74 2.76
CA TRP A 53 7.37 7.66 4.15
C TRP A 53 8.04 6.53 4.91
N ILE A 54 8.12 5.35 4.28
CA ILE A 54 8.77 4.16 4.83
C ILE A 54 10.26 4.36 5.03
N SER A 55 10.94 5.14 4.19
CA SER A 55 12.39 5.40 4.30
C SER A 55 12.82 6.09 5.61
N ARG A 56 11.85 6.50 6.45
CA ARG A 56 12.09 7.07 7.78
C ARG A 56 12.22 6.02 8.89
N TYR A 57 11.95 4.75 8.58
CA TYR A 57 11.90 3.64 9.52
C TYR A 57 12.86 2.51 9.08
N ASN A 58 13.25 1.64 10.00
CA ASN A 58 14.00 0.43 9.67
C ASN A 58 13.05 -0.63 9.10
N SER A 59 13.57 -1.50 8.23
CA SER A 59 12.81 -2.59 7.62
C SER A 59 12.14 -3.54 8.63
N ASP A 60 12.75 -3.65 9.80
CA ASP A 60 12.39 -4.59 10.86
C ASP A 60 11.58 -3.90 11.98
N ASP A 61 11.34 -2.59 11.86
CA ASP A 61 10.41 -1.90 12.75
C ASP A 61 8.99 -2.46 12.53
N THR A 62 8.21 -2.51 13.60
CA THR A 62 6.83 -3.00 13.53
C THR A 62 5.86 -1.82 13.48
N VAL A 63 4.89 -1.89 12.56
CA VAL A 63 3.76 -0.97 12.48
C VAL A 63 2.46 -1.70 12.80
N ARG A 64 1.43 -0.95 13.20
CA ARG A 64 0.07 -1.47 13.39
C ARG A 64 -0.87 -0.82 12.38
N VAL A 65 -1.65 -1.63 11.68
CA VAL A 65 -2.70 -1.15 10.78
C VAL A 65 -3.89 -0.68 11.63
N THR A 66 -4.26 0.58 11.47
CA THR A 66 -5.50 1.12 12.05
C THR A 66 -6.54 1.25 10.95
N GLY A 67 -7.68 0.56 11.09
CA GLY A 67 -8.84 0.81 10.24
C GLY A 67 -9.59 2.08 10.66
N PRO A 68 -10.55 2.58 9.87
CA PRO A 68 -11.49 3.58 10.36
C PRO A 68 -12.14 3.05 11.65
N LEU A 69 -12.07 3.84 12.72
CA LEU A 69 -12.78 3.57 13.98
C LEU A 69 -14.24 3.30 13.63
N SER A 70 -14.71 2.10 14.00
CA SER A 70 -16.13 1.73 13.87
C SER A 70 -17.00 2.61 14.75
#